data_AF-A0A439PB16-F1
#
_entry.id   AF-A0A439PB16-F1
#
_cell.length_a   1.000
_cell.length_b   1.000
_cell.length_c   1.000
_cell.angle_alpha   90.00
_cell.angle_beta   90.00
_cell.angle_gamma   90.00
#
_symmetry.space_group_name_H-M   'P 1'
#
loop_
_entity.id
_entity.type
_entity.pdbx_description
1 polymer ?
#
loop_
_entity_poly.entity_id
_entity_poly.type
_entity_poly.pdbx_seq_one_letter_code
_entity_poly.pdbx_strand_id
1 'polypeptide(L)'
;MARMPYDNWKAITHAKAWCGKQDNPCGVYLQGDKLSDCAHFMAHCLNAGGFTIKSATNDGLCPDGLSVKNTELVSAMRDAVSQYENVKEIGLSDGIVGDVGFLDRPDRPYHAFMVCEPFDLGDPTDAPKVYAHSTSRCCERMDTSWRHWFSTMFRLEDG
;
A
#
# COMPACT_ATOMS: atom_id res chain seq x y z
N MET A 1 -1.08 -7.03 23.47
CA MET A 1 -1.49 -7.47 22.12
C MET A 1 -0.39 -8.36 21.57
N ALA A 2 -0.65 -9.17 20.55
CA ALA A 2 0.41 -9.92 19.89
C ALA A 2 1.26 -8.99 19.01
N ARG A 3 2.44 -9.44 18.58
CA ARG A 3 3.18 -8.79 17.49
C ARG A 3 2.91 -9.53 16.18
N MET A 4 2.64 -8.80 15.12
CA MET A 4 2.53 -9.35 13.77
C MET A 4 3.94 -9.75 13.31
N PRO A 5 4.15 -10.98 12.82
CA PRO A 5 5.43 -11.41 12.25
C PRO A 5 5.61 -10.78 10.86
N TYR A 6 6.01 -9.51 10.85
CA TYR A 6 6.16 -8.69 9.65
C TYR A 6 7.62 -8.24 9.48
N ASP A 7 8.07 -8.17 8.23
CA ASP A 7 9.39 -7.74 7.80
C ASP A 7 9.22 -6.64 6.76
N ASN A 8 9.34 -5.40 7.21
CA ASN A 8 9.11 -4.22 6.39
C ASN A 8 10.13 -4.13 5.24
N TRP A 9 11.37 -4.57 5.48
CA TRP A 9 12.41 -4.55 4.46
C TRP A 9 12.14 -5.52 3.32
N LYS A 10 11.53 -6.67 3.57
CA LYS A 10 11.07 -7.57 2.49
C LYS A 10 9.96 -6.94 1.68
N ALA A 11 9.00 -6.26 2.30
CA ALA A 11 7.94 -5.55 1.59
C ALA A 11 8.51 -4.42 0.71
N ILE A 12 9.44 -3.62 1.25
CA ILE A 12 10.13 -2.57 0.49
C ILE A 12 10.98 -3.15 -0.65
N THR A 13 11.70 -4.25 -0.41
CA THR A 13 12.51 -4.93 -1.44
C THR A 13 11.62 -5.44 -2.56
N HIS A 14 10.46 -5.97 -2.21
CA HIS A 14 9.44 -6.36 -3.18
C HIS A 14 8.97 -5.18 -4.01
N ALA A 15 8.59 -4.08 -3.35
CA ALA A 15 8.15 -2.86 -4.00
C ALA A 15 9.22 -2.34 -4.99
N LYS A 16 10.50 -2.33 -4.59
CA LYS A 16 11.62 -1.94 -5.47
C LYS A 16 11.76 -2.85 -6.69
N ALA A 17 11.61 -4.16 -6.51
CA ALA A 17 11.83 -5.15 -7.57
C ALA A 17 10.70 -5.17 -8.61
N TRP A 18 9.49 -4.82 -8.21
CA TRP A 18 8.28 -4.95 -9.02
C TRP A 18 7.66 -3.62 -9.42
N CYS A 19 8.01 -2.53 -8.76
CA CYS A 19 7.54 -1.24 -9.21
C CYS A 19 8.01 -0.96 -10.64
N GLY A 20 7.08 -0.49 -11.48
CA GLY A 20 7.36 0.00 -12.83
C GLY A 20 7.36 -1.11 -13.87
N LYS A 21 7.25 -2.36 -13.40
CA LYS A 21 6.84 -3.47 -14.23
C LYS A 21 5.32 -3.42 -14.32
N GLN A 22 4.80 -3.58 -15.54
CA GLN A 22 3.38 -3.87 -15.76
C GLN A 22 3.14 -5.36 -15.45
N ASP A 23 3.58 -5.79 -14.28
CA ASP A 23 3.59 -7.18 -13.87
C ASP A 23 3.68 -7.28 -12.34
N ASN A 24 3.18 -8.39 -11.81
CA ASN A 24 3.29 -8.78 -10.41
C ASN A 24 3.88 -10.20 -10.35
N PRO A 25 4.37 -10.68 -9.18
CA PRO A 25 4.91 -12.03 -9.06
C PRO A 25 3.99 -13.15 -9.54
N CYS A 26 2.68 -12.91 -9.48
CA CYS A 26 1.67 -13.84 -9.94
C CYS A 26 1.43 -13.80 -11.46
N GLY A 27 2.16 -12.96 -12.21
CA GLY A 27 2.05 -12.80 -13.67
C GLY A 27 0.85 -11.98 -14.13
N VAL A 28 0.17 -11.28 -13.21
CA VAL A 28 -1.05 -10.52 -13.50
C VAL A 28 -0.85 -9.04 -13.25
N TYR A 29 -1.22 -8.23 -14.24
CA TYR A 29 -1.32 -6.78 -14.12
C TYR A 29 -2.75 -6.34 -14.39
N LEU A 30 -3.39 -5.73 -13.40
CA LEU A 30 -4.81 -5.41 -13.40
C LEU A 30 -5.06 -4.01 -13.96
N GLN A 31 -5.17 -3.91 -15.28
CA GLN A 31 -5.43 -2.66 -15.98
C GLN A 31 -6.88 -2.56 -16.49
N GLY A 32 -7.54 -1.41 -16.26
CA GLY A 32 -8.86 -1.09 -16.83
C GLY A 32 -9.74 -0.26 -15.90
N ASP A 33 -10.87 0.24 -16.39
CA ASP A 33 -11.75 1.21 -15.69
C ASP A 33 -12.32 0.72 -14.34
N LYS A 34 -12.22 -0.59 -14.06
CA LYS A 34 -12.75 -1.23 -12.85
C LYS A 34 -11.72 -2.10 -12.13
N LEU A 35 -10.48 -2.13 -12.62
CA LEU A 35 -9.38 -2.92 -12.10
C LEU A 35 -8.31 -1.96 -11.58
N SER A 36 -7.92 -2.12 -10.32
CA SER A 36 -6.98 -1.23 -9.66
C SER A 36 -5.74 -2.00 -9.26
N ASP A 37 -4.71 -1.94 -10.11
CA ASP A 37 -3.48 -2.66 -9.85
C ASP A 37 -2.72 -2.15 -8.61
N CYS A 38 -2.98 -0.92 -8.13
CA CYS A 38 -2.33 -0.47 -6.89
C CYS A 38 -2.72 -1.29 -5.67
N ALA A 39 -3.97 -1.75 -5.57
CA ALA A 39 -4.38 -2.61 -4.47
C ALA A 39 -3.66 -3.96 -4.56
N HIS A 40 -3.66 -4.54 -5.75
CA HIS A 40 -3.02 -5.81 -6.04
C HIS A 40 -1.51 -5.80 -5.76
N PHE A 41 -0.82 -4.77 -6.25
CA PHE A 41 0.59 -4.52 -5.99
C PHE A 41 0.90 -4.37 -4.49
N MET A 42 0.11 -3.57 -3.77
CA MET A 42 0.29 -3.41 -2.33
C MET A 42 0.03 -4.72 -1.58
N ALA A 43 -0.95 -5.53 -1.99
CA ALA A 43 -1.20 -6.84 -1.41
C ALA A 43 0.02 -7.77 -1.58
N HIS A 44 0.67 -7.75 -2.75
CA HIS A 44 1.91 -8.49 -2.97
C HIS A 44 3.07 -7.98 -2.11
N CYS A 45 3.23 -6.66 -1.96
CA CYS A 45 4.26 -6.07 -1.10
C CYS A 45 4.06 -6.50 0.37
N LEU A 46 2.84 -6.37 0.89
CA LEU A 46 2.50 -6.76 2.26
C LEU A 46 2.69 -8.26 2.48
N ASN A 47 2.28 -9.09 1.52
CA ASN A 47 2.45 -10.53 1.57
C ASN A 47 3.94 -10.92 1.61
N ALA A 48 4.81 -10.22 0.85
CA ALA A 48 6.25 -10.43 0.90
C ALA A 48 6.85 -10.07 2.28
N GLY A 49 6.27 -9.08 2.96
CA GLY A 49 6.60 -8.74 4.34
C GLY A 49 5.99 -9.69 5.37
N GLY A 50 5.11 -10.61 5.00
CA GLY A 50 4.49 -11.57 5.93
C GLY A 50 3.06 -11.24 6.34
N PHE A 51 2.45 -10.16 5.81
CA PHE A 51 1.03 -9.85 6.04
C PHE A 51 0.17 -10.20 4.83
N THR A 52 -0.45 -11.39 4.87
CA THR A 52 -1.30 -11.88 3.78
C THR A 52 -2.73 -11.35 3.91
N ILE A 53 -3.17 -10.56 2.92
CA ILE A 53 -4.57 -10.11 2.80
C ILE A 53 -5.19 -10.80 1.59
N LYS A 54 -6.13 -11.72 1.84
CA LYS A 54 -6.83 -12.47 0.79
C LYS A 54 -8.01 -11.67 0.24
N SER A 55 -8.33 -11.84 -1.04
CA SER A 55 -9.56 -11.28 -1.58
C SER A 55 -10.77 -12.00 -1.01
N ALA A 56 -11.82 -11.24 -0.65
CA ALA A 56 -13.07 -11.81 -0.15
C ALA A 56 -13.86 -12.50 -1.27
N THR A 57 -13.71 -12.01 -2.50
CA THR A 57 -14.27 -12.63 -3.69
C THR A 57 -13.19 -13.46 -4.35
N ASN A 58 -13.37 -14.78 -4.44
CA ASN A 58 -12.50 -15.63 -5.25
C ASN A 58 -12.81 -15.41 -6.74
N ASP A 59 -12.51 -14.21 -7.22
CA ASP A 59 -12.74 -13.76 -8.59
C ASP A 59 -11.66 -14.23 -9.57
N GLY A 60 -10.64 -14.94 -9.07
CA GLY A 60 -9.55 -15.48 -9.86
C GLY A 60 -8.61 -14.40 -10.43
N LEU A 61 -8.70 -13.16 -9.94
CA LEU A 61 -7.88 -12.05 -10.45
C LEU A 61 -6.42 -12.13 -9.98
N CYS A 62 -6.15 -12.77 -8.85
CA CYS A 62 -4.81 -13.09 -8.38
C CYS A 62 -4.70 -14.61 -8.15
N PRO A 63 -3.79 -15.34 -8.84
CA PRO A 63 -3.55 -16.77 -8.62
C PRO A 63 -3.22 -17.14 -7.16
N ASP A 64 -2.56 -16.23 -6.44
CA ASP A 64 -2.23 -16.39 -5.02
C ASP A 64 -3.40 -16.06 -4.09
N GLY A 65 -4.54 -15.64 -4.65
CA GLY A 65 -5.75 -15.24 -3.92
C GLY A 65 -5.61 -13.95 -3.12
N LEU A 66 -4.59 -13.12 -3.42
CA LEU A 66 -4.38 -11.85 -2.73
C LEU A 66 -5.44 -10.81 -3.11
N SER A 67 -5.67 -9.86 -2.21
CA SER A 67 -6.65 -8.80 -2.44
C SER A 67 -6.28 -7.91 -3.63
N VAL A 68 -7.31 -7.51 -4.37
CA VAL A 68 -7.21 -6.62 -5.53
C VAL A 68 -8.05 -5.35 -5.34
N LYS A 69 -8.53 -5.10 -4.11
CA LYS A 69 -9.40 -3.95 -3.79
C LYS A 69 -8.85 -3.16 -2.61
N ASN A 70 -8.72 -1.85 -2.77
CA ASN A 70 -8.25 -0.97 -1.68
C ASN A 70 -9.15 -1.04 -0.42
N THR A 71 -10.46 -1.24 -0.59
CA THR A 71 -11.39 -1.41 0.54
C THR A 71 -11.06 -2.63 1.40
N GLU A 72 -10.66 -3.73 0.78
CA GLU A 72 -10.26 -4.96 1.49
C GLU A 72 -8.94 -4.75 2.23
N LEU A 73 -7.97 -4.06 1.60
CA LEU A 73 -6.71 -3.69 2.24
C LEU A 73 -6.91 -2.81 3.47
N VAL A 74 -7.65 -1.70 3.33
CA VAL A 74 -7.90 -0.76 4.43
C VAL A 74 -8.63 -1.46 5.58
N SER A 75 -9.64 -2.29 5.28
CA SER A 75 -10.36 -3.06 6.30
C SER A 75 -9.39 -3.99 7.05
N ALA A 76 -8.60 -4.79 6.33
CA ALA A 76 -7.67 -5.72 6.94
C ALA A 76 -6.58 -5.02 7.78
N MET A 77 -6.11 -3.85 7.35
CA MET A 77 -5.15 -3.06 8.13
C MET A 77 -5.77 -2.50 9.42
N ARG A 78 -7.01 -1.99 9.37
CA ARG A 78 -7.72 -1.55 10.57
C ARG A 78 -7.97 -2.70 11.54
N ASP A 79 -8.32 -3.87 11.03
CA ASP A 79 -8.44 -5.07 11.84
C ASP A 79 -7.09 -5.43 12.48
N ALA A 80 -5.98 -5.33 11.73
CA ALA A 80 -4.64 -5.58 12.25
C ALA A 80 -4.23 -4.57 13.34
N VAL A 81 -4.55 -3.28 13.20
CA VAL A 81 -4.33 -2.27 14.25
C VAL A 81 -4.99 -2.66 15.57
N SER A 82 -6.18 -3.26 15.52
CA SER A 82 -6.89 -3.71 16.74
C SER A 82 -6.29 -4.97 17.38
N GLN A 83 -5.50 -5.75 16.62
CA GLN A 83 -4.99 -7.06 17.01
C GLN A 83 -3.51 -7.05 17.42
N TYR A 84 -2.72 -6.17 16.82
CA TYR A 84 -1.26 -6.18 16.91
C TYR A 84 -0.71 -4.85 17.42
N GLU A 85 0.22 -4.90 18.38
CA GLU A 85 0.81 -3.68 18.96
C GLU A 85 1.79 -2.96 18.03
N ASN A 86 2.36 -3.68 17.06
CA ASN A 86 3.32 -3.18 16.08
C ASN A 86 2.65 -2.73 14.77
N VAL A 87 1.31 -2.65 14.73
CA VAL A 87 0.55 -2.12 13.60
C VAL A 87 -0.22 -0.89 14.05
N LYS A 88 -0.01 0.24 13.38
CA LYS A 88 -0.58 1.54 13.75
C LYS A 88 -1.21 2.21 12.55
N GLU A 89 -2.40 2.77 12.73
CA GLU A 89 -2.95 3.78 11.82
C GLU A 89 -2.33 5.13 12.21
N ILE A 90 -1.69 5.80 11.25
CA ILE A 90 -0.92 7.03 11.47
C ILE A 90 -1.38 8.13 10.53
N GLY A 91 -1.11 9.37 10.95
CA GLY A 91 -1.31 10.54 10.12
C GLY A 91 -0.19 10.68 9.08
N LEU A 92 -0.44 11.52 8.10
CA LEU A 92 0.53 11.75 7.03
C LEU A 92 1.86 12.33 7.53
N SER A 93 1.81 13.19 8.55
CA SER A 93 2.99 13.84 9.13
C SER A 93 3.96 12.88 9.78
N ASP A 94 3.46 11.70 10.16
CA ASP A 94 4.27 10.71 10.85
C ASP A 94 4.90 9.73 9.86
N GLY A 95 4.53 9.78 8.58
CA GLY A 95 4.91 8.79 7.58
C GLY A 95 6.41 8.65 7.36
N ILE A 96 6.89 7.41 7.31
CA ILE A 96 8.27 7.05 7.00
C ILE A 96 8.32 5.99 5.90
N VAL A 97 9.52 5.69 5.42
CA VAL A 97 9.76 4.65 4.41
C VAL A 97 9.14 3.31 4.81
N GLY A 98 8.38 2.71 3.88
CA GLY A 98 7.69 1.44 4.06
C GLY A 98 6.26 1.56 4.59
N ASP A 99 5.86 2.71 5.14
CA ASP A 99 4.47 2.92 5.53
C ASP A 99 3.57 2.89 4.29
N VAL A 100 2.37 2.32 4.45
CA VAL A 100 1.40 2.13 3.35
C VAL A 100 0.28 3.14 3.49
N GLY A 101 0.14 4.02 2.50
CA GLY A 101 -0.86 5.08 2.46
C GLY A 101 -1.99 4.79 1.49
N PHE A 102 -3.15 5.42 1.77
CA PHE A 102 -4.35 5.32 0.95
C PHE A 102 -4.91 6.70 0.62
N LEU A 103 -5.39 6.85 -0.61
CA LEU A 103 -6.16 8.01 -1.06
C LEU A 103 -7.62 7.62 -1.26
N ASP A 104 -8.52 8.50 -0.84
CA ASP A 104 -9.96 8.31 -0.90
C ASP A 104 -10.63 9.26 -1.90
N ARG A 105 -11.69 8.75 -2.52
CA ARG A 105 -12.79 9.55 -3.07
C ARG A 105 -13.93 9.52 -2.05
N PRO A 106 -14.93 10.42 -2.14
CA PRO A 106 -16.00 10.52 -1.16
C PRO A 106 -16.73 9.19 -0.84
N ASP A 107 -16.72 8.23 -1.77
CA ASP A 107 -17.41 6.94 -1.66
C ASP A 107 -16.49 5.74 -1.35
N ARG A 108 -15.16 5.84 -1.55
CA ARG A 108 -14.23 4.70 -1.40
C ARG A 108 -12.75 5.07 -1.48
N PRO A 109 -11.86 4.26 -0.88
CA PRO A 109 -10.43 4.25 -1.20
C PRO A 109 -10.20 3.92 -2.68
N TYR A 110 -9.49 4.78 -3.40
CA TYR A 110 -9.25 4.65 -4.84
C TYR A 110 -7.79 4.40 -5.20
N HIS A 111 -6.85 4.70 -4.31
CA HIS A 111 -5.41 4.50 -4.54
C HIS A 111 -4.71 4.01 -3.29
N ALA A 112 -3.70 3.16 -3.47
CA ALA A 112 -2.81 2.69 -2.43
C ALA A 112 -1.36 2.85 -2.88
N PHE A 113 -0.48 3.17 -1.94
CA PHE A 113 0.94 3.43 -2.21
C PHE A 113 1.80 3.09 -0.99
N MET A 114 3.10 2.89 -1.20
CA MET A 114 4.09 2.73 -0.14
C MET A 114 5.09 3.87 -0.18
N VAL A 115 5.43 4.47 0.96
CA VAL A 115 6.44 5.54 1.04
C VAL A 115 7.82 4.99 0.70
N CYS A 116 8.51 5.64 -0.24
CA CYS A 116 9.84 5.24 -0.70
C CYS A 116 10.98 5.95 0.02
N GLU A 117 10.82 7.26 0.26
CA GLU A 117 11.82 8.10 0.91
C GLU A 117 11.15 8.93 2.02
N PRO A 118 11.89 9.35 3.05
CA PRO A 118 11.41 10.34 4.01
C PRO A 118 10.96 11.61 3.29
N PHE A 119 9.93 12.26 3.80
CA PHE A 119 9.40 13.52 3.27
C PHE A 119 9.08 14.47 4.41
N ASP A 120 9.18 15.77 4.16
CA ASP A 120 8.85 16.81 5.14
C ASP A 120 7.51 17.48 4.77
N LEU A 121 6.48 17.23 5.58
CA LEU A 121 5.19 17.89 5.37
C LEU A 121 5.20 19.40 5.65
N GLY A 122 6.20 19.90 6.39
CA GLY A 122 6.44 21.32 6.63
C GLY A 122 6.80 22.08 5.36
N ASP A 123 7.31 21.38 4.34
CA ASP A 123 7.51 21.93 3.01
C ASP A 123 6.26 21.66 2.13
N PRO A 124 5.53 22.71 1.69
CA PRO A 124 4.36 22.56 0.83
C PRO A 124 4.70 22.06 -0.58
N THR A 125 5.99 22.05 -0.95
CA THR A 125 6.50 21.55 -2.23
C THR A 125 7.04 20.13 -2.15
N ASP A 126 7.20 19.59 -0.94
CA ASP A 126 7.70 18.23 -0.73
C ASP A 126 6.53 17.24 -0.68
N ALA A 127 6.31 16.58 -1.81
CA ALA A 127 5.41 15.44 -1.89
C ALA A 127 6.24 14.16 -1.67
N PRO A 128 5.68 13.13 -0.99
CA PRO A 128 6.34 11.88 -0.77
C PRO A 128 6.69 11.26 -2.12
N LYS A 129 7.87 10.64 -2.18
CA LYS A 129 8.16 9.66 -3.21
C LYS A 129 7.56 8.33 -2.80
N VAL A 130 6.90 7.66 -3.74
CA VAL A 130 6.15 6.44 -3.43
C VAL A 130 6.41 5.33 -4.44
N TYR A 131 6.15 4.10 -4.01
CA TYR A 131 5.94 2.96 -4.89
C TYR A 131 4.44 2.77 -5.11
N ALA A 132 4.00 2.84 -6.37
CA ALA A 132 2.61 2.59 -6.76
C ALA A 132 2.48 2.17 -8.23
N HIS A 133 1.62 1.19 -8.53
CA HIS A 133 1.44 0.68 -9.89
C HIS A 133 0.48 1.49 -10.76
N SER A 134 -0.60 2.07 -10.23
CA SER A 134 -1.59 2.80 -11.06
C SER A 134 -1.09 4.09 -11.73
N THR A 135 0.17 4.45 -11.50
CA THR A 135 0.91 5.49 -12.24
C THR A 135 2.34 5.08 -12.61
N SER A 136 2.71 3.80 -12.41
CA SER A 136 4.08 3.29 -12.52
C SER A 136 5.11 4.12 -11.75
N ARG A 137 4.69 4.75 -10.64
CA ARG A 137 5.55 5.60 -9.81
C ARG A 137 6.50 4.73 -9.00
N CYS A 138 7.79 4.79 -9.33
CA CYS A 138 8.83 3.98 -8.70
C CYS A 138 9.82 4.80 -7.95
N CYS A 139 9.49 5.03 -6.69
CA CYS A 139 10.16 6.05 -5.89
C CYS A 139 10.06 7.43 -6.57
N GLU A 140 8.91 7.70 -7.18
CA GLU A 140 8.66 8.97 -7.85
C GLU A 140 7.77 9.85 -7.00
N ARG A 141 8.01 11.16 -7.11
CA ARG A 141 7.32 12.18 -6.33
C ARG A 141 5.85 12.21 -6.74
N MET A 142 4.95 12.19 -5.75
CA MET A 142 3.54 12.40 -6.02
C MET A 142 3.27 13.82 -6.51
N ASP A 143 2.26 13.98 -7.36
CA ASP A 143 1.74 15.29 -7.77
C ASP A 143 1.13 16.00 -6.56
N THR A 144 1.40 17.29 -6.34
CA THR A 144 1.01 18.03 -5.12
C THR A 144 -0.48 17.99 -4.76
N SER A 145 -1.36 17.69 -5.72
CA SER A 145 -2.82 17.56 -5.50
C SER A 145 -3.20 16.36 -4.62
N TRP A 146 -2.31 15.38 -4.48
CA TRP A 146 -2.54 14.14 -3.73
C TRP A 146 -2.97 14.37 -2.27
N ARG A 147 -2.44 15.42 -1.62
CA ARG A 147 -2.72 15.74 -0.20
C ARG A 147 -4.22 15.94 0.05
N HIS A 148 -4.96 16.47 -0.93
CA HIS A 148 -6.41 16.67 -0.82
C HIS A 148 -7.20 15.37 -0.73
N TRP A 149 -6.62 14.29 -1.24
CA TRP A 149 -7.25 12.98 -1.31
C TRP A 149 -6.68 12.01 -0.26
N PHE A 150 -5.69 12.44 0.53
CA PHE A 150 -5.12 11.59 1.56
C PHE A 150 -6.19 11.24 2.59
N SER A 151 -6.28 9.94 2.89
CA SER A 151 -7.22 9.41 3.88
C SER A 151 -6.49 8.98 5.13
N THR A 152 -5.60 8.00 4.98
CA THR A 152 -4.93 7.35 6.10
C THR A 152 -3.65 6.66 5.65
N MET A 153 -2.80 6.33 6.61
CA MET A 153 -1.58 5.57 6.43
C MET A 153 -1.42 4.56 7.55
N PHE A 154 -0.77 3.44 7.25
CA PHE A 154 -0.52 2.39 8.22
C PHE A 154 0.97 2.09 8.30
N ARG A 155 1.45 2.00 9.53
CA ARG A 155 2.78 1.55 9.88
C ARG A 155 2.72 0.12 10.39
N LEU A 156 3.52 -0.74 9.78
CA LEU A 156 3.77 -2.11 10.23
C LEU A 156 5.25 -2.19 10.63
N GLU A 157 5.53 -2.21 11.93
CA GLU A 157 6.90 -2.30 12.47
C GLU A 157 7.35 -3.77 12.50
N ASP A 158 8.65 -4.01 12.32
CA ASP A 158 9.20 -5.38 12.33
C ASP A 158 8.85 -6.14 13.61
N GLY A 159 8.51 -7.43 13.48
CA GLY A 159 8.00 -8.25 14.57
C GLY A 159 8.49 -9.68 14.60
#